data_AF-A0A380RF44-F1
#
_entry.id   AF-A0A380RF44-F1
#
_cell.length_a   1.000
_cell.length_b   1.000
_cell.length_c   1.000
_cell.angle_alpha   90.00
_cell.angle_beta   90.00
_cell.angle_gamma   90.00
#
_symmetry.space_group_name_H-M   'P 1'
#
loop_
_entity.id
_entity.type
_entity.pdbx_description
1 polymer ?
#
loop_
_entity_poly.entity_id
_entity_poly.type
_entity_poly.pdbx_seq_one_letter_code
_entity_poly.pdbx_strand_id
1 'polypeptide(L)'
;MNEENVKIAKIKKSCRAGTIVSRILAVICGIFTIIGIVGGIKVLSMGKEFDNKVTTGSLSGLISTSDEIGSASAVTINLGSLPTELHSDIPAVQAAINDHPLSVMYGSYILFFSLVFILTTAMFFMISSIFAMIEKEPNPFTAKVKKRITTVLVVTCIILALTAGSAFAVLCVIITWVLNAILDYGITLQTQSDETL
;
A
#
# COMPACT_ATOMS: atom_id res chain seq x y z
N MET A 1 14.22 -15.51 37.88
CA MET A 1 13.25 -15.14 36.81
C MET A 1 13.42 -16.18 35.70
N ASN A 2 12.39 -16.99 35.44
CA ASN A 2 12.49 -18.15 34.54
C ASN A 2 12.80 -17.73 33.09
N GLU A 3 13.61 -18.48 32.34
CA GLU A 3 14.04 -18.12 30.97
C GLU A 3 12.85 -17.91 30.01
N GLU A 4 11.78 -18.69 30.18
CA GLU A 4 10.54 -18.57 29.40
C GLU A 4 9.86 -17.21 29.61
N ASN A 5 9.81 -16.72 30.85
CA ASN A 5 9.23 -15.42 31.17
C ASN A 5 10.01 -14.28 30.52
N VAL A 6 11.34 -14.42 30.38
CA VAL A 6 12.18 -13.46 29.67
C VAL A 6 11.90 -13.47 28.17
N LYS A 7 11.73 -14.65 27.55
CA LYS A 7 11.40 -14.80 26.12
C LYS A 7 10.03 -14.19 25.80
N ILE A 8 9.01 -14.48 26.62
CA ILE A 8 7.66 -13.91 26.45
C ILE A 8 7.68 -12.39 26.58
N ALA A 9 8.39 -11.85 27.57
CA ALA A 9 8.52 -10.41 27.75
C ALA A 9 9.19 -9.72 26.55
N LYS A 10 10.21 -10.34 25.94
CA LYS A 10 10.85 -9.84 24.72
C LYS A 10 9.88 -9.81 23.54
N ILE A 11 9.08 -10.87 23.34
CA ILE A 11 8.06 -10.92 22.28
C ILE A 11 7.04 -9.79 22.46
N LYS A 12 6.50 -9.62 23.67
CA LYS A 12 5.55 -8.53 23.97
C LYS A 12 6.16 -7.15 23.72
N LYS A 13 7.42 -6.93 24.10
CA LYS A 13 8.15 -5.68 23.79
C LYS A 13 8.25 -5.44 22.29
N SER A 14 8.57 -6.46 21.50
CA SER A 14 8.61 -6.38 20.03
C SER A 14 7.23 -6.10 19.43
N CYS A 15 6.16 -6.72 19.93
CA CYS A 15 4.79 -6.43 19.51
C CYS A 15 4.39 -4.98 19.83
N ARG A 16 4.76 -4.46 21.01
CA ARG A 16 4.52 -3.07 21.34
C ARG A 16 5.24 -2.11 20.40
N ALA A 17 6.51 -2.39 20.08
CA ALA A 17 7.27 -1.62 19.10
C ALA A 17 6.62 -1.68 17.70
N GLY A 18 6.22 -2.87 17.24
CA GLY A 18 5.50 -3.06 15.99
C GLY A 18 4.20 -2.26 15.93
N THR A 19 3.42 -2.27 17.02
CA THR A 19 2.18 -1.48 17.14
C THR A 19 2.43 0.02 16.92
N ILE A 20 3.50 0.56 17.52
CA ILE A 20 3.88 1.96 17.42
C ILE A 20 4.36 2.28 16.00
N VAL A 21 5.29 1.49 15.46
CA VAL A 21 5.86 1.70 14.12
C VAL A 21 4.76 1.65 13.05
N SER A 22 3.87 0.65 13.10
CA SER A 22 2.77 0.56 12.13
C SER A 22 1.82 1.75 12.22
N ARG A 23 1.55 2.30 13.42
CA ARG A 23 0.73 3.52 13.54
C ARG A 23 1.41 4.75 12.95
N ILE A 24 2.71 4.91 13.17
CA ILE A 24 3.48 6.01 12.59
C ILE A 24 3.42 5.93 11.06
N LEU A 25 3.65 4.74 10.49
CA LEU A 25 3.54 4.53 9.04
C LEU A 25 2.13 4.81 8.52
N ALA A 26 1.08 4.38 9.23
CA ALA A 26 -0.30 4.68 8.86
C ALA A 26 -0.57 6.20 8.81
N VAL A 27 -0.08 6.96 9.80
CA VAL A 27 -0.25 8.43 9.83
C VAL A 27 0.49 9.08 8.66
N ILE A 28 1.73 8.65 8.38
CA ILE A 28 2.52 9.15 7.25
C ILE A 28 1.79 8.89 5.92
N CYS A 29 1.31 7.67 5.69
CA CYS A 29 0.52 7.34 4.51
C CYS A 29 -0.78 8.16 4.42
N GLY A 30 -1.44 8.42 5.55
CA GLY A 30 -2.61 9.29 5.61
C GLY A 30 -2.31 10.73 5.17
N ILE A 31 -1.16 11.29 5.57
CA ILE A 31 -0.72 12.62 5.14
C ILE A 31 -0.48 12.64 3.62
N PHE A 32 0.24 11.65 3.08
CA PHE A 32 0.48 11.55 1.63
C PHE A 32 -0.80 11.36 0.83
N THR A 33 -1.79 10.67 1.39
CA THR A 33 -3.12 10.55 0.78
C THR A 33 -3.77 11.92 0.60
N ILE A 34 -3.77 12.76 1.64
CA ILE A 34 -4.39 14.09 1.58
C ILE A 34 -3.65 14.98 0.58
N ILE A 35 -2.31 14.98 0.63
CA ILE A 35 -1.47 15.74 -0.32
C ILE A 35 -1.73 15.27 -1.76
N GLY A 36 -1.83 13.96 -1.98
CA GLY A 36 -2.10 13.37 -3.28
C GLY A 36 -3.48 13.74 -3.81
N ILE A 37 -4.54 13.66 -3.00
CA ILE A 37 -5.90 14.03 -3.43
C ILE A 37 -5.96 15.52 -3.81
N VAL A 38 -5.47 16.40 -2.95
CA VAL A 38 -5.46 17.85 -3.21
C VAL A 38 -4.59 18.18 -4.43
N GLY A 39 -3.42 17.56 -4.53
CA GLY A 39 -2.51 17.72 -5.66
C GLY A 39 -3.11 17.25 -6.98
N GLY A 40 -3.71 16.05 -7.00
CA GLY A 40 -4.35 15.47 -8.18
C GLY A 40 -5.52 16.32 -8.66
N ILE A 41 -6.41 16.75 -7.75
CA ILE A 41 -7.52 17.66 -8.10
C ILE A 41 -7.00 18.98 -8.67
N LYS A 42 -5.95 19.56 -8.08
CA LYS A 42 -5.36 20.82 -8.56
C LYS A 42 -4.74 20.67 -9.95
N VAL A 43 -4.05 19.56 -10.23
CA VAL A 43 -3.47 19.28 -11.55
C VAL A 43 -4.59 19.17 -12.59
N LEU A 44 -5.69 18.48 -12.27
CA LEU A 44 -6.86 18.39 -13.15
C LEU A 44 -7.53 19.76 -13.36
N SER A 45 -7.63 20.59 -12.33
CA SER A 45 -8.32 21.88 -12.43
C SER A 45 -7.53 22.93 -13.22
N MET A 46 -6.20 22.78 -13.35
CA MET A 46 -5.36 23.68 -14.15
C MET A 46 -5.51 23.47 -15.66
N GLY A 47 -5.94 22.29 -16.11
CA GLY A 47 -6.13 21.96 -17.53
C GLY A 47 -4.95 22.37 -18.41
N LYS A 48 -5.22 23.17 -19.45
CA LYS A 48 -4.20 23.65 -20.42
C LYS A 48 -3.02 24.39 -19.81
N GLU A 49 -3.20 25.08 -18.68
CA GLU A 49 -2.10 25.82 -18.04
C GLU A 49 -1.01 24.85 -17.58
N PHE A 50 -1.42 23.69 -17.08
CA PHE A 50 -0.51 22.64 -16.67
C PHE A 50 0.23 22.05 -17.87
N ASP A 51 -0.48 21.70 -18.94
CA ASP A 51 0.13 21.18 -20.18
C ASP A 51 1.16 22.15 -20.75
N ASN A 52 0.81 23.44 -20.85
CA ASN A 52 1.72 24.48 -21.33
C ASN A 52 2.98 24.60 -20.45
N LYS A 53 2.84 24.50 -19.12
CA LYS A 53 3.97 24.53 -18.18
C LYS A 53 4.87 23.29 -18.32
N VAL A 54 4.29 22.11 -18.51
CA VAL A 54 5.04 20.87 -18.71
C VAL A 54 5.78 20.89 -20.05
N THR A 55 5.12 21.30 -21.13
CA THR A 55 5.76 21.42 -22.45
C THR A 55 6.85 22.48 -22.47
N THR A 56 6.61 23.65 -21.86
CA THR A 56 7.64 24.70 -21.76
C THR A 56 8.82 24.25 -20.90
N GLY A 57 8.57 23.54 -19.79
CA GLY A 57 9.60 22.99 -18.92
C GLY A 57 10.40 21.85 -19.55
N SER A 58 9.77 21.05 -20.41
CA SER A 58 10.44 20.01 -21.21
C SER A 58 11.33 20.63 -22.29
N LEU A 59 10.82 21.63 -23.02
CA LEU A 59 11.58 22.36 -24.03
C LEU A 59 12.77 23.14 -23.45
N SER A 60 12.65 23.64 -22.22
CA SER A 60 13.75 24.31 -21.50
C SER A 60 14.74 23.33 -20.86
N GLY A 61 14.58 22.01 -21.06
CA GLY A 61 15.46 20.98 -20.48
C GLY A 61 15.36 20.84 -18.96
N LEU A 62 14.33 21.42 -18.33
CA LEU A 62 14.09 21.31 -16.88
C LEU A 62 13.35 20.00 -16.53
N ILE A 63 12.68 19.39 -17.50
CA ILE A 63 11.88 18.17 -17.34
C ILE A 63 12.36 17.15 -18.38
N SER A 64 13.00 16.07 -17.93
CA SER A 64 13.34 14.91 -18.78
C SER A 64 12.15 13.96 -18.83
N THR A 65 11.78 13.55 -20.04
CA THR A 65 10.61 12.69 -20.29
C THR A 65 11.00 11.27 -20.73
N SER A 66 12.30 10.89 -20.62
CA SER A 66 12.85 9.71 -21.28
C SER A 66 13.24 8.53 -20.38
N ASP A 67 13.20 8.68 -19.06
CA ASP A 67 13.72 7.63 -18.17
C ASP A 67 12.59 6.71 -17.72
N GLU A 68 12.84 5.40 -17.66
CA GLU A 68 11.90 4.36 -17.20
C GLU A 68 11.95 4.20 -15.66
N ILE A 69 10.83 3.76 -15.08
CA ILE A 69 10.62 3.69 -13.62
C ILE A 69 11.53 2.59 -13.02
N GLY A 70 12.60 3.00 -12.34
CA GLY A 70 13.49 2.09 -11.61
C GLY A 70 14.68 2.74 -10.87
N SER A 71 14.95 4.04 -11.01
CA SER A 71 16.06 4.69 -10.31
C SER A 71 15.56 5.67 -9.24
N ALA A 72 16.10 5.53 -8.03
CA ALA A 72 15.77 6.35 -6.89
C ALA A 72 16.19 7.81 -7.14
N SER A 73 15.20 8.69 -7.27
CA SER A 73 15.40 10.13 -7.15
C SER A 73 14.16 10.72 -6.49
N ALA A 74 14.39 11.49 -5.42
CA ALA A 74 13.35 11.96 -4.51
C ALA A 74 12.33 12.92 -5.16
N VAL A 75 12.64 13.43 -6.37
CA VAL A 75 11.68 14.09 -7.26
C VAL A 75 12.11 13.80 -8.70
N THR A 76 11.60 12.72 -9.29
CA THR A 76 11.67 12.51 -10.74
C THR A 76 10.33 11.95 -11.16
N ILE A 77 9.48 12.84 -11.67
CA ILE A 77 8.19 12.46 -12.25
C ILE A 77 8.53 11.80 -13.58
N ASN A 78 8.43 10.49 -13.57
CA ASN A 78 8.70 9.65 -14.73
C ASN A 78 7.55 9.75 -15.72
N LEU A 79 7.83 10.15 -16.95
CA LEU A 79 6.90 10.12 -18.06
C LEU A 79 6.98 8.76 -18.73
N GLY A 80 6.19 7.80 -18.23
CA GLY A 80 5.93 6.59 -18.99
C GLY A 80 5.52 6.92 -20.43
N SER A 81 5.82 6.04 -21.37
CA SER A 81 5.41 6.20 -22.76
C SER A 81 3.91 6.47 -22.82
N LEU A 82 3.56 7.60 -23.44
CA LEU A 82 2.19 8.03 -23.69
C LEU A 82 1.39 6.84 -24.21
N PRO A 83 0.36 6.35 -23.51
CA PRO A 83 -0.62 5.48 -24.12
C PRO A 83 -1.24 6.33 -25.23
N THR A 84 -0.89 6.04 -26.47
CA THR A 84 -1.21 6.87 -27.63
C THR A 84 -2.71 7.01 -27.88
N GLU A 85 -3.55 6.24 -27.18
CA GLU A 85 -4.99 6.24 -27.32
C GLU A 85 -5.68 6.04 -25.96
N LEU A 86 -5.74 7.09 -25.14
CA LEU A 86 -6.64 7.10 -23.97
C LEU A 86 -8.07 7.40 -24.45
N HIS A 87 -8.89 6.35 -24.55
CA HIS A 87 -10.31 6.48 -24.90
C HIS A 87 -11.17 6.39 -23.63
N SER A 88 -12.11 7.31 -23.48
CA SER A 88 -13.12 7.30 -22.42
C SER A 88 -14.51 7.27 -23.03
N ASP A 89 -15.32 6.31 -22.59
CA ASP A 89 -16.74 6.21 -22.97
C ASP A 89 -17.59 7.41 -22.46
N ILE A 90 -17.00 8.26 -21.61
CA ILE A 90 -17.63 9.47 -21.07
C ILE A 90 -17.25 10.66 -21.98
N PRO A 91 -18.20 11.27 -22.71
CA PRO A 91 -17.90 12.32 -23.68
C PRO A 91 -17.17 13.54 -23.08
N ALA A 92 -17.51 13.91 -21.83
CA ALA A 92 -16.87 15.02 -21.13
C ALA A 92 -15.40 14.73 -20.78
N VAL A 93 -15.08 13.48 -20.44
CA VAL A 93 -13.71 13.06 -20.12
C VAL A 93 -12.90 12.95 -21.41
N GLN A 94 -13.48 12.43 -22.49
CA GLN A 94 -12.81 12.40 -23.80
C GLN A 94 -12.50 13.81 -24.31
N ALA A 95 -13.43 14.76 -24.15
CA ALA A 95 -13.19 16.15 -24.52
C ALA A 95 -12.03 16.76 -23.73
N ALA A 96 -11.93 16.49 -22.43
CA ALA A 96 -10.82 16.94 -21.59
C ALA A 96 -9.48 16.28 -21.98
N ILE A 97 -9.48 14.97 -22.28
CA ILE A 97 -8.30 14.23 -22.76
C ILE A 97 -7.78 14.83 -24.06
N ASN A 98 -8.68 15.17 -25.00
CA ASN A 98 -8.30 15.74 -26.28
C ASN A 98 -7.77 17.19 -26.15
N ASP A 99 -8.19 17.91 -25.11
CA ASP A 99 -7.92 19.34 -24.95
C ASP A 99 -6.69 19.65 -24.07
N HIS A 100 -6.45 18.85 -23.03
CA HIS A 100 -5.31 18.96 -22.10
C HIS A 100 -4.89 17.57 -21.59
N PRO A 101 -4.31 16.73 -22.46
CA PRO A 101 -4.02 15.32 -22.17
C PRO A 101 -3.07 15.12 -21.00
N LEU A 102 -2.07 15.99 -20.81
CA LEU A 102 -1.07 15.80 -19.75
C LEU A 102 -1.72 16.01 -18.38
N SER A 103 -2.43 17.11 -18.19
CA SER A 103 -3.17 17.42 -16.96
C SER A 103 -4.10 16.27 -16.55
N VAL A 104 -4.89 15.73 -17.48
CA VAL A 104 -5.79 14.60 -17.21
C VAL A 104 -5.00 13.35 -16.80
N MET A 105 -3.92 13.04 -17.51
CA MET A 105 -3.10 11.86 -17.24
C MET A 105 -2.42 11.94 -15.87
N TYR A 106 -1.66 13.01 -15.57
CA TYR A 106 -0.98 13.12 -14.27
C TYR A 106 -1.95 13.26 -13.11
N GLY A 107 -3.02 14.05 -13.31
CA GLY A 107 -4.05 14.21 -12.31
C GLY A 107 -4.69 12.87 -11.95
N SER A 108 -5.06 12.07 -12.95
CA SER A 108 -5.62 10.73 -12.73
C SER A 108 -4.61 9.75 -12.10
N TYR A 109 -3.34 9.77 -12.50
CA TYR A 109 -2.29 8.95 -11.86
C TYR A 109 -2.09 9.31 -10.39
N ILE A 110 -1.99 10.59 -10.05
CA ILE A 110 -1.82 11.05 -8.68
C ILE A 110 -3.03 10.63 -7.82
N LEU A 111 -4.25 10.73 -8.37
CA LEU A 111 -5.46 10.26 -7.69
C LEU A 111 -5.48 8.74 -7.51
N PHE A 112 -5.04 7.97 -8.51
CA PHE A 112 -4.90 6.53 -8.40
C PHE A 112 -3.91 6.12 -7.30
N PHE A 113 -2.72 6.74 -7.26
CA PHE A 113 -1.77 6.50 -6.18
C PHE A 113 -2.32 6.89 -4.80
N SER A 114 -3.10 7.97 -4.74
CA SER A 114 -3.79 8.37 -3.51
C SER A 114 -4.76 7.28 -3.01
N LEU A 115 -5.48 6.63 -3.92
CA LEU A 115 -6.33 5.48 -3.59
C LEU A 115 -5.53 4.31 -3.03
N VAL A 116 -4.36 4.00 -3.63
CA VAL A 116 -3.44 2.98 -3.11
C VAL A 116 -2.94 3.33 -1.70
N PHE A 117 -2.63 4.60 -1.42
CA PHE A 117 -2.23 5.05 -0.09
C PHE A 117 -3.36 4.92 0.95
N ILE A 118 -4.62 5.08 0.56
CA ILE A 118 -5.78 4.81 1.45
C ILE A 118 -5.77 3.35 1.89
N LEU A 119 -5.65 2.42 0.93
CA LEU A 119 -5.61 0.98 1.21
C LEU A 119 -4.40 0.62 2.08
N THR A 120 -3.25 1.21 1.79
CA THR A 120 -2.01 1.00 2.56
C THR A 120 -2.13 1.53 3.99
N THR A 121 -2.78 2.68 4.20
CA THR A 121 -3.09 3.22 5.53
C THR A 121 -3.96 2.25 6.33
N ALA A 122 -5.03 1.74 5.72
CA ALA A 122 -5.91 0.75 6.34
C ALA A 122 -5.15 -0.54 6.70
N MET A 123 -4.28 -1.02 5.81
CA MET A 123 -3.41 -2.17 6.06
C MET A 123 -2.51 -1.96 7.29
N PHE A 124 -1.86 -0.81 7.42
CA PHE A 124 -1.02 -0.52 8.59
C PHE A 124 -1.80 -0.46 9.90
N PHE A 125 -3.04 0.07 9.89
CA PHE A 125 -3.92 0.00 11.06
C PHE A 125 -4.28 -1.45 11.43
N MET A 126 -4.53 -2.32 10.44
CA MET A 126 -4.77 -3.73 10.69
C MET A 126 -3.54 -4.44 11.26
N ILE A 127 -2.34 -4.18 10.72
CA ILE A 127 -1.07 -4.70 11.23
C ILE A 127 -0.85 -4.26 12.68
N SER A 128 -1.03 -2.97 12.99
CA SER A 128 -0.96 -2.46 14.36
C SER A 128 -1.93 -3.21 15.29
N SER A 129 -3.14 -3.50 14.80
CA SER A 129 -4.12 -4.23 15.57
C SER A 129 -3.78 -5.71 15.79
N ILE A 130 -3.00 -6.35 14.92
CA ILE A 130 -2.48 -7.71 15.13
C ILE A 130 -1.44 -7.69 16.26
N PHE A 131 -0.47 -6.78 16.18
CA PHE A 131 0.55 -6.66 17.22
C PHE A 131 -0.04 -6.35 18.59
N ALA A 132 -1.02 -5.44 18.66
CA ALA A 132 -1.72 -5.12 19.89
C ALA A 132 -2.55 -6.31 20.43
N MET A 133 -3.02 -7.21 19.56
CA MET A 133 -3.73 -8.42 19.97
C MET A 133 -2.75 -9.45 20.55
N ILE A 134 -1.62 -9.71 19.87
CA ILE A 134 -0.58 -10.62 20.35
C ILE A 134 0.03 -10.16 21.68
N GLU A 135 0.18 -8.85 21.90
CA GLU A 135 0.68 -8.32 23.18
C GLU A 135 -0.26 -8.64 24.37
N LYS A 136 -1.57 -8.60 24.11
CA LYS A 136 -2.62 -8.78 25.13
C LYS A 136 -2.95 -10.25 25.37
N GLU A 137 -2.97 -11.06 24.32
CA GLU A 137 -3.25 -12.49 24.44
C GLU A 137 -2.06 -13.21 25.09
N PRO A 138 -2.31 -14.24 25.92
CA PRO A 138 -1.24 -15.06 26.49
C PRO A 138 -0.53 -15.90 25.41
N ASN A 139 -1.19 -16.09 24.26
CA ASN A 139 -0.73 -16.90 23.14
C ASN A 139 -1.05 -16.23 21.79
N PRO A 140 -0.11 -16.19 20.82
CA PRO A 140 -0.37 -15.73 19.46
C PRO A 140 -1.16 -16.70 18.55
N PHE A 141 -1.21 -18.00 18.84
CA PHE A 141 -1.88 -18.99 17.98
C PHE A 141 -3.36 -19.13 18.35
N THR A 142 -4.13 -18.07 18.11
CA THR A 142 -5.59 -18.09 18.27
C THR A 142 -6.28 -17.92 16.94
N ALA A 143 -7.49 -18.47 16.81
CA ALA A 143 -8.33 -18.28 15.61
C ALA A 143 -8.59 -16.79 15.31
N LYS A 144 -8.62 -15.94 16.35
CA LYS A 144 -8.79 -14.48 16.23
C LYS A 144 -7.57 -13.84 15.57
N VAL A 145 -6.36 -14.16 16.05
CA VAL A 145 -5.11 -13.65 15.47
C VAL A 145 -4.96 -14.16 14.04
N LYS A 146 -5.19 -15.45 13.78
CA LYS A 146 -5.16 -16.03 12.44
C LYS A 146 -6.05 -15.27 11.47
N LYS A 147 -7.35 -15.13 11.78
CA LYS A 147 -8.32 -14.45 10.91
C LYS A 147 -7.86 -13.03 10.56
N ARG A 148 -7.25 -12.33 11.50
CA ARG A 148 -6.76 -10.96 11.31
C ARG A 148 -5.50 -10.91 10.45
N ILE A 149 -4.55 -11.83 10.67
CA ILE A 149 -3.36 -12.01 9.80
C ILE A 149 -3.80 -12.33 8.36
N THR A 150 -4.73 -13.27 8.17
CA THR A 150 -5.25 -13.60 6.84
C THR A 150 -5.89 -12.38 6.17
N THR A 151 -6.65 -11.57 6.93
CA THR A 151 -7.25 -10.34 6.39
C THR A 151 -6.18 -9.35 5.91
N VAL A 152 -5.12 -9.15 6.69
CA VAL A 152 -3.99 -8.29 6.27
C VAL A 152 -3.34 -8.81 4.99
N LEU A 153 -3.09 -10.12 4.90
CA LEU A 153 -2.47 -10.72 3.72
C LEU A 153 -3.34 -10.58 2.46
N VAL A 154 -4.67 -10.70 2.59
CA VAL A 154 -5.61 -10.44 1.49
C VAL A 154 -5.53 -8.98 1.04
N VAL A 155 -5.51 -8.03 1.98
CA VAL A 155 -5.36 -6.60 1.65
C VAL A 155 -4.01 -6.33 0.96
N THR A 156 -2.92 -6.94 1.43
CA THR A 156 -1.61 -6.86 0.79
C THR A 156 -1.65 -7.39 -0.64
N CYS A 157 -2.35 -8.51 -0.88
CA CYS A 157 -2.52 -9.06 -2.22
C CYS A 157 -3.23 -8.08 -3.17
N ILE A 158 -4.27 -7.39 -2.70
CA ILE A 158 -4.98 -6.36 -3.48
C ILE A 158 -4.03 -5.20 -3.81
N ILE A 159 -3.26 -4.72 -2.84
CA ILE A 159 -2.30 -3.63 -3.05
C ILE A 159 -1.23 -4.04 -4.07
N LEU A 160 -0.68 -5.25 -3.96
CA LEU A 160 0.30 -5.77 -4.93
C LEU A 160 -0.29 -5.91 -6.33
N ALA A 161 -1.53 -6.39 -6.45
CA ALA A 161 -2.21 -6.48 -7.74
C ALA A 161 -2.35 -5.12 -8.42
N LEU A 162 -2.66 -4.07 -7.64
CA LEU A 162 -2.85 -2.71 -8.14
C LEU A 162 -1.53 -1.99 -8.49
N THR A 163 -0.39 -2.38 -7.88
CA THR A 163 0.87 -1.62 -7.95
C THR A 163 1.99 -2.33 -8.69
N ALA A 164 2.17 -3.63 -8.44
CA ALA A 164 3.23 -4.44 -9.02
C ALA A 164 2.69 -5.40 -10.11
N GLY A 165 1.37 -5.51 -10.23
CA GLY A 165 0.69 -6.34 -11.21
C GLY A 165 0.28 -7.73 -10.68
N SER A 166 -0.41 -8.48 -11.53
CA SER A 166 -1.05 -9.75 -11.17
C SER A 166 -0.07 -10.85 -10.78
N ALA A 167 1.14 -10.87 -11.35
CA ALA A 167 2.16 -11.88 -11.03
C ALA A 167 2.57 -11.85 -9.55
N PHE A 168 2.83 -10.66 -9.00
CA PHE A 168 3.17 -10.49 -7.58
C PHE A 168 1.98 -10.78 -6.66
N ALA A 169 0.76 -10.48 -7.10
CA ALA A 169 -0.44 -10.84 -6.36
C ALA A 169 -0.58 -12.37 -6.24
N VAL A 170 -0.36 -13.12 -7.31
CA VAL A 170 -0.41 -14.60 -7.30
C VAL A 170 0.65 -15.17 -6.35
N LEU A 171 1.88 -14.63 -6.38
CA LEU A 171 2.92 -15.03 -5.41
C LEU A 171 2.49 -14.77 -3.96
N CYS A 172 1.85 -13.63 -3.70
CA CYS A 172 1.33 -13.30 -2.39
C CYS A 172 0.22 -14.26 -1.93
N VAL A 173 -0.65 -14.72 -2.84
CA VAL A 173 -1.66 -15.75 -2.54
C VAL A 173 -1.00 -17.06 -2.09
N ILE A 174 0.06 -17.50 -2.78
CA ILE A 174 0.81 -18.70 -2.41
C ILE A 174 1.42 -18.55 -1.01
N ILE A 175 2.07 -17.41 -0.73
CA ILE A 175 2.62 -17.10 0.59
C ILE A 175 1.51 -17.10 1.66
N THR A 176 0.36 -16.52 1.33
CA THR A 176 -0.80 -16.47 2.23
C THR A 176 -1.30 -17.87 2.58
N TRP A 177 -1.32 -18.78 1.61
CA TRP A 177 -1.69 -20.17 1.83
C TRP A 177 -0.70 -20.88 2.77
N VAL A 178 0.61 -20.73 2.53
CA VAL A 178 1.65 -21.32 3.39
C VAL A 178 1.57 -20.76 4.82
N LEU A 179 1.41 -19.45 5.00
CA LEU A 179 1.28 -18.83 6.32
C LEU A 179 0.03 -19.32 7.05
N ASN A 180 -1.10 -19.47 6.36
CA ASN A 180 -2.31 -20.02 6.96
C ASN A 180 -2.11 -21.47 7.42
N ALA A 181 -1.43 -22.31 6.63
CA ALA A 181 -1.13 -23.68 7.01
C ALA A 181 -0.23 -23.77 8.25
N ILE A 182 0.79 -22.90 8.35
CA ILE A 182 1.66 -22.82 9.54
C ILE A 182 0.86 -22.39 10.78
N LEU A 183 -0.02 -21.40 10.63
CA LEU A 183 -0.87 -20.95 11.74
C LEU A 183 -1.85 -22.03 12.19
N ASP A 184 -2.44 -22.78 11.27
CA ASP A 184 -3.32 -23.92 11.59
C ASP A 184 -2.58 -25.02 12.33
N TYR A 185 -1.37 -25.35 11.88
CA TYR A 185 -0.51 -26.31 12.56
C TYR A 185 -0.18 -25.85 13.98
N GLY A 186 0.21 -24.57 14.16
CA GLY A 186 0.51 -23.99 15.48
C GLY A 186 -0.69 -23.98 16.42
N ILE A 187 -1.88 -23.61 15.93
CA ILE A 187 -3.13 -23.67 16.71
C ILE A 187 -3.42 -25.12 17.16
N THR A 188 -3.23 -26.10 16.27
CA THR A 188 -3.50 -27.50 16.57
C THR A 188 -2.55 -28.07 17.62
N LEU A 189 -1.24 -27.82 17.50
CA LEU A 189 -0.25 -28.24 18.48
C LEU A 189 -0.55 -27.67 19.88
N GLN A 190 -0.98 -26.42 19.93
CA GLN A 190 -1.31 -25.80 21.19
C GLN A 190 -2.57 -26.35 21.83
N THR A 191 -3.59 -26.61 21.02
CA THR A 191 -4.81 -27.26 21.51
C THR A 191 -4.48 -28.63 22.12
N GLN A 192 -3.63 -29.42 21.45
CA GLN A 192 -3.17 -30.71 21.98
C GLN A 192 -2.35 -30.55 23.27
N SER A 193 -1.45 -29.57 23.35
CA SER A 193 -0.68 -29.31 24.57
C SER A 193 -1.57 -28.93 25.75
N ASP A 194 -2.57 -28.07 25.53
CA ASP A 194 -3.51 -27.63 26.56
C ASP A 194 -4.45 -28.76 27.00
N GLU A 195 -4.78 -29.72 26.12
CA GLU A 195 -5.58 -30.91 26.45
C GLU A 195 -4.80 -31.99 27.21
N THR A 196 -3.45 -31.97 27.16
CA THR A 196 -2.58 -32.96 27.81
C THR A 196 -2.00 -32.54 29.17
N LEU A 197 -2.23 -31.29 29.59
CA LEU A 197 -1.82 -30.71 30.88
C LEU A 197 -2.97 -30.71 31.88
#